data_AF-A0A6N7MMP6-F1
#
_entry.id   AF-A0A6N7MMP6-F1
#
_cell.length_a   1.000
_cell.length_b   1.000
_cell.length_c   1.000
_cell.angle_alpha   90.00
_cell.angle_beta   90.00
_cell.angle_gamma   90.00
#
_symmetry.space_group_name_H-M   'P 1'
#
loop_
_entity.id
_entity.type
_entity.pdbx_description
1 polymer ?
#
loop_
_entity_poly.entity_id
_entity_poly.type
_entity_poly.pdbx_seq_one_letter_code
_entity_poly.pdbx_strand_id
1 'polypeptide(L)'
;EEGPQGLIRIALKYHPGTKKPALKSIKRISRPGLRKYAEANNLPRVLNGLGIAILSTSKGVMTDKEARKQNVGGEVLCYVY
;
A
#
# COMPACT_ATOMS: atom_id res chain seq x y z
N GLU A 1 -24.75 21.93 4.08
CA GLU A 1 -24.40 20.94 5.11
C GLU A 1 -24.15 19.62 4.41
N GLU A 2 -22.89 19.18 4.36
CA GLU A 2 -22.58 17.84 3.86
C GLU A 2 -23.02 16.84 4.94
N GLY A 3 -23.93 15.93 4.58
CA GLY A 3 -24.37 14.85 5.47
C GLY A 3 -23.21 13.92 5.89
N PRO A 4 -23.48 12.90 6.71
CA PRO A 4 -22.42 12.00 7.17
C PRO A 4 -21.64 11.41 5.99
N GLN A 5 -20.31 11.41 6.13
CA GLN A 5 -19.38 10.89 5.12
C GLN A 5 -19.78 9.48 4.67
N GLY A 6 -19.63 9.20 3.36
CA GLY A 6 -20.06 7.93 2.75
C GLY A 6 -19.41 6.67 3.36
N LEU A 7 -20.07 5.52 3.17
CA LEU A 7 -19.65 4.22 3.71
C LEU A 7 -18.81 3.42 2.71
N ILE A 8 -17.70 2.84 3.17
CA ILE A 8 -16.89 1.88 2.39
C ILE A 8 -17.13 0.47 2.96
N ARG A 9 -17.83 -0.38 2.21
CA ARG A 9 -18.04 -1.79 2.57
C ARG A 9 -16.96 -2.66 1.93
N ILE A 10 -16.21 -3.39 2.75
CA ILE A 10 -15.10 -4.25 2.30
C ILE A 10 -15.40 -5.70 2.66
N ALA A 11 -15.42 -6.59 1.66
CA ALA A 11 -15.51 -8.03 1.86
C ALA A 11 -14.10 -8.64 1.85
N LEU A 12 -13.72 -9.31 2.94
CA LEU A 12 -12.42 -9.96 3.06
C LEU A 12 -12.38 -11.25 2.23
N LYS A 13 -11.25 -11.50 1.57
CA LYS A 13 -11.04 -12.70 0.74
C LYS A 13 -10.37 -13.81 1.54
N TYR A 14 -10.93 -15.00 1.45
CA TYR A 14 -10.41 -16.23 2.06
C TYR A 14 -10.31 -17.35 1.03
N HIS A 15 -9.42 -18.32 1.29
CA HIS A 15 -9.31 -19.52 0.47
C HIS A 15 -10.55 -20.40 0.63
N PRO A 16 -11.16 -20.92 -0.45
CA PRO A 16 -12.46 -21.61 -0.38
C PRO A 16 -12.44 -22.88 0.46
N GLY A 17 -11.39 -23.72 0.33
CA GLY A 17 -11.21 -24.96 1.11
C GLY A 17 -10.62 -24.71 2.50
N THR A 18 -9.37 -24.27 2.56
CA THR A 18 -8.61 -24.11 3.83
C THR A 18 -9.07 -22.97 4.73
N LYS A 19 -9.95 -22.08 4.27
CA LYS A 19 -10.41 -20.86 4.96
C LYS A 19 -9.29 -19.90 5.39
N LYS A 20 -8.07 -20.07 4.88
CA LYS A 20 -6.94 -19.18 5.17
C LYS A 20 -7.17 -17.79 4.57
N PRO A 21 -6.82 -16.71 5.28
CA PRO A 21 -6.96 -15.35 4.74
C PRO A 21 -6.00 -15.12 3.58
N ALA A 22 -6.46 -14.40 2.55
CA ALA A 22 -5.60 -14.00 1.43
C ALA A 22 -4.58 -12.93 1.83
N LEU A 23 -4.88 -12.15 2.88
CA LEU A 23 -4.04 -11.10 3.43
C LEU A 23 -3.46 -11.57 4.77
N LYS A 24 -2.13 -11.57 4.91
CA LYS A 24 -1.46 -12.01 6.14
C LYS A 24 -1.13 -10.85 7.06
N SER A 25 -0.75 -9.70 6.50
CA SER A 25 -0.35 -8.52 7.26
C SER A 25 -0.56 -7.23 6.46
N ILE A 26 -0.99 -6.18 7.18
CA ILE A 26 -0.94 -4.79 6.72
C ILE A 26 -0.13 -4.01 7.74
N LYS A 27 0.91 -3.31 7.30
CA LYS A 27 1.78 -2.50 8.17
C LYS A 27 1.87 -1.08 7.66
N ARG A 28 1.44 -0.10 8.46
CA ARG A 28 1.63 1.33 8.17
C ARG A 28 3.09 1.73 8.40
N ILE A 29 3.71 2.31 7.38
CA ILE A 29 5.13 2.69 7.37
C ILE A 29 5.28 4.17 7.66
N SER A 30 4.70 5.04 6.84
CA SER A 30 4.68 6.47 7.12
C SER A 30 3.60 6.81 8.15
N ARG A 31 4.01 7.46 9.24
CA ARG A 31 3.13 7.86 10.36
C ARG A 31 3.23 9.37 10.58
N PRO A 32 2.21 10.03 11.15
CA PRO A 32 2.25 11.47 11.37
C PRO A 32 3.49 11.97 12.12
N GLY A 33 3.99 11.22 13.11
CA GLY A 33 5.21 11.55 13.86
C GLY A 33 6.52 11.17 13.18
N LEU A 34 6.50 10.39 12.10
CA LEU A 34 7.69 10.09 11.31
C LEU A 34 7.28 9.72 9.88
N ARG A 35 7.44 10.69 8.97
CA ARG A 35 7.15 10.48 7.56
C ARG A 35 8.27 9.70 6.90
N LYS A 36 7.91 8.77 6.00
CA LYS A 36 8.84 7.92 5.27
C LYS A 36 8.67 8.15 3.79
N TYR A 37 9.68 8.74 3.17
CA TYR A 37 9.75 8.98 1.72
C TYR A 37 10.82 8.10 1.10
N ALA A 38 10.61 7.73 -0.17
CA ALA A 38 11.57 6.98 -0.95
C ALA A 38 11.68 7.60 -2.35
N GLU A 39 12.92 7.73 -2.82
CA GLU A 39 13.20 8.09 -4.21
C GLU A 39 12.90 6.92 -5.15
N ALA A 40 12.67 7.20 -6.43
CA ALA A 40 12.35 6.19 -7.44
C ALA A 40 13.38 5.05 -7.50
N ASN A 41 14.67 5.40 -7.37
CA ASN A 41 15.78 4.44 -7.39
C ASN A 41 15.89 3.59 -6.12
N ASN A 42 15.35 4.07 -5.00
CA ASN A 42 15.45 3.43 -3.69
C ASN A 42 14.06 3.01 -3.15
N LEU A 43 13.14 2.68 -4.05
CA LEU A 43 11.82 2.20 -3.66
C LEU A 43 11.95 0.87 -2.91
N PRO A 44 11.28 0.70 -1.76
CA PRO A 44 11.38 -0.51 -0.95
C PRO A 44 10.76 -1.72 -1.68
N ARG A 45 11.32 -2.91 -1.46
CA ARG A 45 10.73 -4.18 -1.91
C ARG A 45 10.16 -4.93 -0.71
N VAL A 46 8.88 -5.29 -0.78
CA VAL A 46 8.21 -6.07 0.27
C VAL A 46 8.32 -7.55 -0.05
N LEU A 47 8.85 -8.35 0.89
CA LEU A 47 9.08 -9.80 0.71
C LEU A 47 9.71 -10.16 -0.65
N ASN A 48 10.79 -9.47 -1.03
CA ASN A 48 11.47 -9.68 -2.31
C ASN A 48 10.55 -9.59 -3.55
N GLY A 49 9.45 -8.82 -3.48
CA GLY A 49 8.51 -8.60 -4.58
C GLY A 49 7.24 -9.46 -4.54
N LEU A 50 7.10 -10.31 -3.53
CA LEU A 50 5.89 -11.09 -3.25
C LEU A 50 4.82 -10.27 -2.51
N GLY A 51 5.22 -9.22 -1.80
CA GLY A 51 4.31 -8.24 -1.22
C GLY A 51 4.18 -6.99 -2.07
N ILE A 52 3.35 -6.06 -1.61
CA ILE A 52 3.11 -4.77 -2.27
C ILE A 52 3.44 -3.66 -1.28
N ALA A 53 4.17 -2.64 -1.75
CA ALA A 53 4.25 -1.36 -1.07
C ALA A 53 3.34 -0.35 -1.76
N ILE A 54 2.49 0.32 -0.99
CA ILE A 54 1.59 1.37 -1.47
C ILE A 54 2.26 2.72 -1.22
N LEU A 55 2.41 3.52 -2.27
CA LEU A 55 3.04 4.82 -2.23
C LEU A 55 2.09 5.93 -2.63
N SER A 56 2.17 7.06 -1.94
CA SER A 56 1.61 8.32 -2.41
C SER A 56 2.68 9.08 -3.19
N THR A 57 2.46 9.25 -4.48
CA THR A 57 3.39 9.94 -5.40
C THR A 57 2.76 11.23 -5.91
N SER A 58 3.53 12.03 -6.65
CA SER A 58 3.01 13.23 -7.35
C SER A 58 1.99 12.91 -8.44
N LYS A 59 1.88 11.65 -8.87
CA LYS A 59 0.92 11.17 -9.88
C LYS A 59 -0.24 10.37 -9.27
N GLY A 60 -0.41 10.44 -7.95
CA GLY A 60 -1.43 9.70 -7.20
C GLY A 60 -0.88 8.50 -6.44
N VAL A 61 -1.81 7.70 -5.90
CA VAL A 61 -1.50 6.50 -5.11
C VAL A 61 -1.29 5.32 -6.04
N MET A 62 -0.15 4.63 -5.90
CA MET A 62 0.21 3.49 -6.76
C MET A 62 1.08 2.47 -6.03
N THR A 63 1.31 1.33 -6.68
CA THR A 63 2.20 0.28 -6.16
C THR A 63 3.67 0.60 -6.42
N ASP A 64 4.56 -0.03 -5.67
CA ASP A 64 6.01 0.07 -5.86
C ASP A 64 6.49 -0.40 -7.24
N LYS A 65 5.77 -1.37 -7.85
CA LYS A 65 6.07 -1.83 -9.21
C LYS A 65 5.73 -0.76 -10.25
N GLU A 66 4.57 -0.12 -10.11
CA GLU A 66 4.15 0.98 -11.00
C GLU A 66 5.03 2.22 -10.83
N ALA A 67 5.35 2.57 -9.58
CA ALA A 67 6.22 3.70 -9.27
C ALA A 67 7.64 3.53 -9.88
N ARG A 68 8.21 2.32 -9.83
CA ARG A 68 9.48 2.01 -10.53
C ARG A 68 9.35 2.14 -12.04
N LYS A 69 8.28 1.61 -12.64
CA LYS A 69 8.06 1.69 -14.09
C LYS A 69 7.95 3.14 -14.57
N GLN A 70 7.35 4.01 -13.75
CA GLN A 70 7.18 5.43 -14.06
C GLN A 70 8.37 6.30 -13.62
N ASN A 71 9.37 5.72 -12.96
CA ASN A 71 10.51 6.41 -12.34
C ASN A 71 10.08 7.56 -11.41
N VAL A 72 9.13 7.31 -10.51
CA VAL A 72 8.61 8.31 -9.56
C VAL A 72 8.77 7.80 -8.12
N GLY A 73 9.26 8.66 -7.23
CA GLY A 73 9.32 8.42 -5.78
C GLY A 73 8.04 8.85 -5.05
N GLY A 74 8.05 8.79 -3.72
CA GLY A 74 6.90 9.26 -2.94
C GLY A 74 6.94 8.88 -1.47
N GLU A 75 5.83 9.14 -0.78
CA GLU A 75 5.61 8.71 0.61
C GLU A 75 5.22 7.23 0.63
N VAL A 76 5.92 6.43 1.44
CA VAL A 76 5.63 5.02 1.63
C VAL A 76 4.54 4.86 2.69
N LEU A 77 3.29 4.65 2.27
CA LEU A 77 2.15 4.62 3.17
C LEU A 77 2.10 3.33 4.00
N CYS A 78 2.06 2.18 3.32
CA CYS A 78 1.95 0.89 3.98
C CYS A 78 2.49 -0.26 3.12
N TYR A 79 2.77 -1.37 3.78
CA TYR A 79 3.11 -2.66 3.17
C TYR A 79 1.97 -3.64 3.41
N VAL A 80 1.71 -4.47 2.39
CA VAL A 80 0.70 -5.54 2.42
C VAL A 80 1.30 -6.83 1.89
N TYR A 81 1.10 -7.94 2.60
CA TYR A 81 1.53 -9.29 2.20
C TYR A 81 0.80 -10.40 2.98
#